data_AF-A0AAQ3TA41-F1
#
_entry.id   AF-A0AAQ3TA41-F1
#
_cell.length_a   1.000
_cell.length_b   1.000
_cell.length_c   1.000
_cell.angle_alpha   90.00
_cell.angle_beta   90.00
_cell.angle_gamma   90.00
#
_symmetry.space_group_name_H-M   'P 1'
#
loop_
_entity.id
_entity.type
_entity.pdbx_description
1 polymer ?
#
loop_
_entity_poly.entity_id
_entity_poly.type
_entity_poly.pdbx_seq_one_letter_code
_entity_poly.pdbx_strand_id
1 'polypeptide(L)'
;MIGTREQRSCTFNWSDLNLCAVEAAGLDNCFTEEEIHSAILQMPTEKAPGPDGFTGTFCRMCWPIIKSDVLRAFCCLHSLTTGPLHKLNGASIALLPKKVDAESVGDYRPISLIHSFAKIVSKVLALRLAPKLGDLVSASQSAFVKKRCIQDNLLYVRNLARAYHRTRTPALLLKLDISKAFDSVSWEYLFELLQIRVFPTRWRNWLALILSSSSSSVLLNGVAGDAIVHKRGLRQGDPLSPYLLILAIDSLQRLFELATEEGFLSPLRGRYAKLRLSLYADDAVIFINPLKQDVDMTIRLMQRFGDATGLRINLSKSSVAAIRCQDVDLDSILSSFSGQRVEFPITYLGMPLSVGRLRLVHLELIKDKAVAKLSGWQCKLLSPGGRRVLVRSVLSSLPVYLLTVIKSPKVFIKDFDKIRRRFLWAGNQQLHGGKCKVSWVRLQWLINRGGLGIINLELFSRALRLRWLWFEWKCPEKPWVGMELPIDDTDRALFAAATRVTVNNGQRAKFWHSSWINGASPALLFPELFKHSKRKNRTVAEALRDDNWIRDILHDLTVGLLSEYTQLWELVESVHFNHESAAEDTITWTRTASCEYSASSAYKMQFEGEQGLDS
;
A
#
# COMPACT_ATOMS: atom_id res chain seq x y z
N MET A 1 -24.65 -16.26 -9.96
CA MET A 1 -23.29 -16.56 -10.48
C MET A 1 -22.93 -15.52 -11.53
N ILE A 2 -21.68 -15.47 -12.03
CA ILE A 2 -21.24 -14.47 -13.03
C ILE A 2 -22.05 -14.53 -14.34
N GLY A 3 -22.63 -15.69 -14.67
CA GLY A 3 -23.50 -15.89 -15.84
C GLY A 3 -24.98 -15.59 -15.62
N THR A 4 -25.37 -15.10 -14.44
CA THR A 4 -26.76 -14.72 -14.13
C THR A 4 -26.84 -13.21 -13.97
N ARG A 5 -27.78 -12.57 -14.66
CA ARG A 5 -28.11 -11.16 -14.39
C ARG A 5 -28.89 -11.10 -13.09
N GLU A 6 -28.46 -10.24 -12.17
CA GLU A 6 -29.28 -9.88 -11.00
C GLU A 6 -30.07 -8.63 -11.34
N GLN A 7 -31.36 -8.62 -11.00
CA GLN A 7 -32.20 -7.45 -11.19
C GLN A 7 -31.80 -6.39 -10.16
N ARG A 8 -31.44 -5.21 -10.66
CA ARG A 8 -31.09 -4.07 -9.82
C ARG A 8 -32.37 -3.31 -9.44
N SER A 9 -32.66 -3.23 -8.14
CA SER A 9 -33.90 -2.60 -7.61
C SER A 9 -33.76 -1.11 -7.32
N CYS A 10 -32.53 -0.58 -7.26
CA CYS A 10 -32.27 0.84 -6.99
C CYS A 10 -30.97 1.30 -7.65
N THR A 11 -30.84 2.61 -7.85
CA THR A 11 -29.58 3.27 -8.23
C THR A 11 -29.35 4.48 -7.33
N PHE A 12 -28.19 5.13 -7.46
CA PHE A 12 -27.87 6.34 -6.70
C PHE A 12 -28.52 7.57 -7.34
N ASN A 13 -28.80 8.58 -6.51
CA ASN A 13 -28.97 9.91 -7.03
C ASN A 13 -27.60 10.48 -7.40
N TRP A 14 -27.26 10.38 -8.68
CA TRP A 14 -25.92 10.68 -9.16
C TRP A 14 -25.56 12.17 -9.07
N SER A 15 -26.55 13.07 -9.09
CA SER A 15 -26.33 14.52 -8.93
C SER A 15 -25.68 14.85 -7.59
N ASP A 16 -26.11 14.16 -6.53
CA ASP A 16 -25.74 14.50 -5.15
C ASP A 16 -24.35 13.97 -4.82
N LEU A 17 -23.92 12.89 -5.48
CA LEU A 17 -22.58 12.33 -5.32
C LEU A 17 -21.48 13.27 -5.82
N ASN A 18 -21.75 14.15 -6.79
CA ASN A 18 -20.79 15.13 -7.32
C ASN A 18 -19.37 14.55 -7.53
N LEU A 19 -19.29 13.45 -8.26
CA LEU A 19 -18.04 12.72 -8.44
C LEU A 19 -17.11 13.42 -9.46
N CYS A 20 -15.79 13.38 -9.22
CA CYS A 20 -14.82 13.98 -10.13
C CYS A 20 -14.90 13.38 -11.54
N ALA A 21 -15.05 14.25 -12.55
CA ALA A 21 -15.01 13.87 -13.95
C ALA A 21 -13.61 13.40 -14.36
N VAL A 22 -13.54 12.50 -15.34
CA VAL A 22 -12.28 12.11 -15.96
C VAL A 22 -11.84 13.18 -16.94
N GLU A 23 -10.56 13.53 -16.89
CA GLU A 23 -9.93 14.27 -17.98
C GLU A 23 -9.86 13.35 -19.21
N ALA A 24 -10.82 13.49 -20.11
CA ALA A 24 -11.07 12.59 -21.23
C ALA A 24 -9.93 12.53 -22.27
N ALA A 25 -9.04 13.52 -22.27
CA ALA A 25 -7.97 13.65 -23.26
C ALA A 25 -7.14 12.37 -23.37
N GLY A 26 -7.17 11.76 -24.56
CA GLY A 26 -6.36 10.59 -24.91
C GLY A 26 -6.98 9.22 -24.62
N LEU A 27 -8.11 9.14 -23.90
CA LEU A 27 -8.71 7.85 -23.55
C LEU A 27 -9.30 7.13 -24.78
N ASP A 28 -9.88 7.85 -25.73
CA ASP A 28 -10.59 7.31 -26.90
C ASP A 28 -9.91 7.61 -28.24
N ASN A 29 -8.65 8.04 -28.22
CA ASN A 29 -7.81 8.20 -29.40
C ASN A 29 -7.71 6.88 -30.19
N CYS A 30 -7.41 6.99 -31.49
CA CYS A 30 -7.04 5.83 -32.30
C CYS A 30 -5.89 5.05 -31.64
N PHE A 31 -5.94 3.72 -31.71
CA PHE A 31 -4.87 2.88 -31.19
C PHE A 31 -3.68 2.92 -32.14
N THR A 32 -2.49 3.20 -31.63
CA THR A 32 -1.26 3.17 -32.44
C THR A 32 -0.52 1.85 -32.28
N GLU A 33 0.35 1.54 -33.23
CA GLU A 33 1.20 0.36 -33.15
C GLU A 33 2.12 0.41 -31.93
N GLU A 34 2.74 1.56 -31.68
CA GLU A 34 3.68 1.76 -30.59
C GLU A 34 3.00 1.52 -29.23
N GLU A 35 1.75 1.98 -29.09
CA GLU A 35 0.95 1.77 -27.89
C GLU A 35 0.67 0.28 -27.66
N ILE A 36 0.22 -0.43 -28.70
CA ILE A 36 -0.10 -1.86 -28.62
C ILE A 36 1.17 -2.68 -28.35
N HIS A 37 2.26 -2.38 -29.05
CA HIS A 37 3.53 -3.06 -28.86
C HIS A 37 4.11 -2.80 -27.46
N SER A 38 4.03 -1.57 -26.96
CA SER A 38 4.41 -1.21 -25.58
C SER A 38 3.58 -1.99 -24.55
N ALA A 39 2.28 -2.17 -24.79
CA ALA A 39 1.42 -2.99 -23.93
C ALA A 39 1.91 -4.44 -23.86
N ILE A 40 2.26 -5.05 -25.00
CA ILE A 40 2.81 -6.42 -25.09
C ILE A 40 4.17 -6.52 -24.36
N LEU A 41 5.04 -5.54 -24.53
CA LEU A 41 6.35 -5.49 -23.85
C LEU A 41 6.24 -5.31 -22.33
N GLN A 42 5.13 -4.77 -21.82
CA GLN A 42 4.87 -4.65 -20.39
C GLN A 42 4.12 -5.85 -19.80
N MET A 43 3.58 -6.76 -20.62
CA MET A 43 2.90 -7.97 -20.15
C MET A 43 3.91 -9.01 -19.66
N PRO A 44 3.67 -9.72 -18.55
CA PRO A 44 4.56 -10.79 -18.09
C PRO A 44 4.78 -11.88 -19.16
N THR A 45 6.04 -12.27 -19.39
CA THR A 45 6.45 -13.24 -20.42
C THR A 45 6.03 -14.66 -20.10
N GLU A 46 6.41 -15.13 -18.90
CA GLU A 46 6.29 -16.53 -18.46
C GLU A 46 5.02 -16.80 -17.64
N LYS A 47 3.92 -16.09 -17.91
CA LYS A 47 2.62 -16.40 -17.29
C LYS A 47 1.85 -17.42 -18.11
N ALA A 48 1.09 -18.26 -17.41
CA ALA A 48 0.23 -19.27 -18.02
C ALA A 48 -0.69 -18.65 -19.10
N PRO A 49 -0.85 -19.33 -20.24
CA PRO A 49 -1.64 -18.84 -21.37
C PRO A 49 -3.14 -18.91 -21.09
N GLY A 50 -3.91 -18.19 -21.92
CA GLY A 50 -5.37 -18.34 -21.98
C GLY A 50 -5.79 -19.56 -22.81
N PRO A 51 -7.07 -19.63 -23.24
CA PRO A 51 -7.60 -20.72 -24.07
C PRO A 51 -6.89 -20.88 -25.42
N ASP A 52 -6.21 -19.83 -25.90
CA ASP A 52 -5.46 -19.80 -27.15
C ASP A 52 -4.05 -20.38 -27.05
N GLY A 53 -3.59 -20.76 -25.86
CA GLY A 53 -2.30 -21.42 -25.65
C GLY A 53 -1.06 -20.51 -25.78
N PHE A 54 -1.24 -19.24 -26.17
CA PHE A 54 -0.12 -18.31 -26.35
C PHE A 54 0.31 -17.60 -25.06
N THR A 55 1.62 -17.54 -24.85
CA THR A 55 2.24 -16.84 -23.72
C THR A 55 2.62 -15.40 -24.08
N GLY A 56 2.99 -14.61 -23.08
CA GLY A 56 3.53 -13.26 -23.33
C GLY A 56 4.82 -13.29 -24.15
N THR A 57 5.63 -14.34 -23.99
CA THR A 57 6.85 -14.58 -24.78
C THR A 57 6.52 -14.74 -26.26
N PHE A 58 5.51 -15.53 -26.61
CA PHE A 58 5.04 -15.67 -27.99
C PHE A 58 4.63 -14.33 -28.58
N CYS A 59 3.76 -13.56 -27.90
CA CYS A 59 3.29 -12.27 -28.40
C CYS A 59 4.43 -11.28 -28.67
N ARG A 60 5.51 -11.32 -27.87
CA ARG A 60 6.69 -10.46 -28.06
C ARG A 60 7.56 -10.92 -29.22
N MET A 61 7.91 -12.20 -29.27
CA MET A 61 8.84 -12.72 -30.28
C MET A 61 8.21 -12.75 -31.67
N CYS A 62 6.92 -13.10 -31.74
CA CYS A 62 6.19 -13.21 -33.00
C CYS A 62 5.48 -11.92 -33.39
N TRP A 63 5.75 -10.78 -32.72
CA TRP A 63 5.14 -9.49 -33.06
C TRP A 63 5.25 -9.14 -34.55
N PRO A 64 6.41 -9.29 -35.23
CA PRO A 64 6.52 -9.01 -36.66
C PRO A 64 5.56 -9.84 -37.54
N ILE A 65 5.14 -11.01 -37.06
CA ILE A 65 4.22 -11.92 -37.75
C ILE A 65 2.77 -11.53 -37.50
N ILE A 66 2.38 -11.36 -36.22
CA ILE A 66 0.97 -11.17 -35.82
C ILE A 66 0.51 -9.70 -35.88
N LYS A 67 1.43 -8.74 -35.99
CA LYS A 67 1.18 -7.30 -35.90
C LYS A 67 0.04 -6.84 -36.81
N SER A 68 0.06 -7.23 -38.09
CA SER A 68 -0.93 -6.78 -39.07
C SER A 68 -2.36 -7.17 -38.67
N ASP A 69 -2.54 -8.40 -38.22
CA ASP A 69 -3.85 -8.92 -37.79
C ASP A 69 -4.34 -8.25 -36.51
N VAL A 70 -3.43 -8.08 -35.55
CA VAL A 70 -3.74 -7.39 -34.28
C VAL A 70 -4.14 -5.95 -34.55
N LEU A 71 -3.40 -5.20 -35.38
CA LEU A 71 -3.73 -3.82 -35.73
C LEU A 71 -5.10 -3.71 -36.40
N ARG A 72 -5.39 -4.58 -37.39
CA ARG A 72 -6.71 -4.61 -38.04
C ARG A 72 -7.83 -4.89 -37.04
N ALA A 73 -7.63 -5.83 -36.11
CA ALA A 73 -8.61 -6.14 -35.07
C ALA A 73 -8.82 -4.95 -34.10
N PHE A 74 -7.78 -4.21 -33.75
CA PHE A 74 -7.88 -2.97 -32.98
C PHE A 74 -8.60 -1.85 -33.75
N CYS A 75 -8.42 -1.74 -35.07
CA CYS A 75 -9.19 -0.82 -35.92
C CYS A 75 -10.68 -1.18 -35.92
N CYS A 76 -11.03 -2.46 -36.07
CA CYS A 76 -12.42 -2.94 -35.96
C CYS A 76 -13.03 -2.60 -34.59
N LEU A 77 -12.27 -2.78 -33.50
CA LEU A 77 -12.70 -2.40 -32.16
C LEU A 77 -12.92 -0.88 -32.06
N HIS A 78 -11.99 -0.08 -32.58
CA HIS A 78 -12.10 1.39 -32.59
C HIS A 78 -13.36 1.87 -33.30
N SER A 79 -13.64 1.31 -34.49
CA SER A 79 -14.80 1.62 -35.32
C SER A 79 -16.11 0.96 -34.86
N LEU A 80 -16.07 0.18 -33.77
CA LEU A 80 -17.22 -0.59 -33.25
C LEU A 80 -17.80 -1.61 -34.25
N THR A 81 -17.03 -1.97 -35.28
CA THR A 81 -17.37 -2.95 -36.31
C THR A 81 -16.67 -4.27 -36.00
N THR A 82 -17.04 -4.89 -34.88
CA THR A 82 -16.38 -6.12 -34.42
C THR A 82 -16.92 -7.35 -35.16
N GLY A 83 -16.01 -8.22 -35.60
CA GLY A 83 -16.33 -9.60 -36.00
C GLY A 83 -16.72 -10.48 -34.79
N PRO A 84 -16.47 -11.80 -34.80
CA PRO A 84 -16.86 -12.70 -33.71
C PRO A 84 -15.97 -12.54 -32.47
N LEU A 85 -16.02 -11.39 -31.79
CA LEU A 85 -15.19 -11.05 -30.62
C LEU A 85 -15.31 -12.08 -29.49
N HIS A 86 -16.45 -12.75 -29.36
CA HIS A 86 -16.67 -13.82 -28.39
C HIS A 86 -15.66 -14.98 -28.55
N LYS A 87 -15.13 -15.23 -29.76
CA LYS A 87 -14.08 -16.23 -29.99
C LYS A 87 -12.70 -15.80 -29.48
N LEU A 88 -12.46 -14.49 -29.40
CA LEU A 88 -11.18 -13.89 -28.99
C LEU A 88 -11.20 -13.34 -27.56
N ASN A 89 -12.28 -13.62 -26.81
CA ASN A 89 -12.54 -13.05 -25.49
C ASN A 89 -13.00 -14.09 -24.45
N GLY A 90 -12.76 -15.37 -24.72
CA GLY A 90 -12.91 -16.45 -23.74
C GLY A 90 -11.82 -16.41 -22.66
N ALA A 91 -12.09 -17.06 -21.53
CA ALA A 91 -11.12 -17.26 -20.46
C ALA A 91 -11.25 -18.66 -19.84
N SER A 92 -10.12 -19.18 -19.37
CA SER A 92 -10.08 -20.42 -18.58
C SER A 92 -9.94 -20.07 -17.11
N ILE A 93 -10.86 -20.52 -16.25
CA ILE A 93 -10.80 -20.27 -14.80
C ILE A 93 -9.99 -21.41 -14.16
N ALA A 94 -8.80 -21.07 -13.67
CA ALA A 94 -7.99 -21.94 -12.83
C ALA A 94 -8.34 -21.71 -11.35
N LEU A 95 -8.47 -22.78 -10.57
CA LEU A 95 -8.76 -22.73 -9.14
C LEU A 95 -7.47 -22.85 -8.32
N LEU A 96 -7.09 -21.79 -7.62
CA LEU A 96 -5.94 -21.81 -6.72
C LEU A 96 -6.36 -22.11 -5.27
N PRO A 97 -5.79 -23.12 -4.59
CA PRO A 97 -6.12 -23.40 -3.21
C PRO A 97 -5.65 -22.26 -2.28
N LYS A 98 -6.54 -21.81 -1.38
CA LYS A 98 -6.23 -20.80 -0.34
C LYS A 98 -5.51 -21.40 0.86
N LYS A 99 -5.73 -22.69 1.12
CA LYS A 99 -5.14 -23.48 2.21
C LYS A 99 -4.67 -24.84 1.70
N VAL A 100 -3.79 -25.51 2.44
CA VAL A 100 -3.19 -26.79 2.02
C VAL A 100 -4.27 -27.86 1.83
N ASP A 101 -5.21 -27.96 2.77
CA ASP A 101 -6.28 -28.94 2.77
C ASP A 101 -7.60 -28.30 2.29
N ALA A 102 -7.64 -27.88 1.02
CA ALA A 102 -8.81 -27.27 0.41
C ALA A 102 -9.86 -28.33 0.06
N GLU A 103 -10.98 -28.37 0.79
CA GLU A 103 -12.04 -29.38 0.65
C GLU A 103 -13.32 -28.81 0.06
N SER A 104 -13.55 -27.51 0.22
CA SER A 104 -14.76 -26.83 -0.26
C SER A 104 -14.45 -25.86 -1.41
N VAL A 105 -15.44 -25.59 -2.26
CA VAL A 105 -15.32 -24.59 -3.35
C VAL A 105 -14.89 -23.21 -2.81
N GLY A 106 -15.31 -22.86 -1.59
CA GLY A 106 -14.94 -21.61 -0.92
C GLY A 106 -13.45 -21.50 -0.58
N ASP A 107 -12.75 -22.62 -0.47
CA ASP A 107 -11.31 -22.71 -0.21
C ASP A 107 -10.47 -22.43 -1.45
N TYR A 108 -11.08 -22.23 -2.62
CA TYR A 108 -10.38 -21.90 -3.85
C TYR A 108 -10.56 -20.43 -4.21
N ARG A 109 -9.54 -19.88 -4.87
CA ARG A 109 -9.55 -18.57 -5.52
C ARG A 109 -9.59 -18.79 -7.02
N PRO A 110 -10.65 -18.35 -7.73
CA PRO A 110 -10.70 -18.43 -9.18
C PRO A 110 -9.77 -17.38 -9.80
N ILE A 111 -8.97 -17.78 -10.79
CA ILE A 111 -8.19 -16.86 -11.62
C ILE A 111 -8.54 -17.10 -13.09
N SER A 112 -8.93 -16.03 -13.78
CA SER A 112 -9.22 -16.03 -15.21
C SER A 112 -7.92 -15.91 -16.01
N LEU A 113 -7.61 -16.96 -16.77
CA LEU A 113 -6.59 -16.96 -17.82
C LEU A 113 -7.27 -16.51 -19.12
N ILE A 114 -7.09 -15.25 -19.47
CA ILE A 114 -7.82 -14.59 -20.56
C ILE A 114 -7.08 -14.80 -21.89
N HIS A 115 -7.84 -15.01 -22.96
CA HIS A 115 -7.35 -15.06 -24.34
C HIS A 115 -6.42 -13.88 -24.65
N SER A 116 -5.31 -14.12 -25.36
CA SER A 116 -4.23 -13.13 -25.51
C SER A 116 -4.71 -11.82 -26.15
N PHE A 117 -5.51 -11.88 -27.22
CA PHE A 117 -6.08 -10.67 -27.84
C PHE A 117 -6.87 -9.79 -26.86
N ALA A 118 -7.89 -10.34 -26.18
CA ALA A 118 -8.67 -9.59 -25.18
C ALA A 118 -7.78 -9.06 -24.04
N LYS A 119 -6.77 -9.82 -23.62
CA LYS A 119 -5.81 -9.39 -22.60
C LYS A 119 -4.94 -8.21 -23.06
N ILE A 120 -4.52 -8.18 -24.33
CA ILE A 120 -3.79 -7.05 -24.93
C ILE A 120 -4.71 -5.83 -24.99
N VAL A 121 -5.95 -5.96 -25.46
CA VAL A 121 -6.94 -4.87 -25.47
C VAL A 121 -7.13 -4.31 -24.07
N SER A 122 -7.44 -5.14 -23.08
CA SER A 122 -7.58 -4.71 -21.68
C SER A 122 -6.31 -4.05 -21.15
N LYS A 123 -5.11 -4.54 -21.52
CA LYS A 123 -3.85 -3.95 -21.11
C LYS A 123 -3.66 -2.54 -21.69
N VAL A 124 -3.98 -2.34 -22.96
CA VAL A 124 -3.94 -1.01 -23.61
C VAL A 124 -4.89 -0.04 -22.88
N LEU A 125 -6.16 -0.44 -22.68
CA LEU A 125 -7.13 0.38 -21.96
C LEU A 125 -6.70 0.68 -20.51
N ALA A 126 -6.10 -0.29 -19.83
CA ALA A 126 -5.55 -0.11 -18.50
C ALA A 126 -4.38 0.89 -18.49
N LEU A 127 -3.51 0.86 -19.50
CA LEU A 127 -2.40 1.82 -19.62
C LEU A 127 -2.89 3.24 -19.88
N ARG A 128 -3.98 3.42 -20.63
CA ARG A 128 -4.63 4.73 -20.82
C ARG A 128 -5.27 5.25 -19.53
N LEU A 129 -5.91 4.37 -18.74
CA LEU A 129 -6.61 4.76 -17.51
C LEU A 129 -5.67 5.00 -16.32
N ALA A 130 -4.59 4.21 -16.20
CA ALA A 130 -3.73 4.22 -15.01
C ALA A 130 -3.19 5.60 -14.58
N PRO A 131 -2.77 6.49 -15.51
CA PRO A 131 -2.30 7.84 -15.15
C PRO A 131 -3.39 8.72 -14.54
N LYS A 132 -4.67 8.50 -14.89
CA LYS A 132 -5.82 9.31 -14.44
C LYS A 132 -6.41 8.84 -13.10
N LEU A 133 -6.04 7.64 -12.62
CA LEU A 133 -6.61 7.06 -11.39
C LEU A 133 -6.32 7.86 -10.12
N GLY A 134 -5.20 8.58 -10.07
CA GLY A 134 -4.83 9.39 -8.91
C GLY A 134 -5.87 10.47 -8.59
N ASP A 135 -6.48 11.02 -9.64
CA ASP A 135 -7.44 12.13 -9.56
C ASP A 135 -8.89 11.61 -9.43
N LEU A 136 -9.16 10.41 -9.95
CA LEU A 136 -10.50 9.82 -9.93
C LEU A 136 -10.85 9.13 -8.60
N VAL A 137 -9.86 8.65 -7.87
CA VAL A 137 -10.05 7.80 -6.70
C VAL A 137 -9.62 8.53 -5.42
N SER A 138 -10.51 8.57 -4.43
CA SER A 138 -10.29 9.24 -3.15
C SER A 138 -9.05 8.72 -2.40
N ALA A 139 -8.50 9.53 -1.49
CA ALA A 139 -7.36 9.14 -0.65
C ALA A 139 -7.65 7.96 0.30
N SER A 140 -8.94 7.57 0.44
CA SER A 140 -9.35 6.40 1.21
C SER A 140 -8.93 5.08 0.57
N GLN A 141 -8.76 5.04 -0.76
CA GLN A 141 -8.45 3.85 -1.53
C GLN A 141 -6.99 3.86 -2.02
N SER A 142 -6.21 2.88 -1.58
CA SER A 142 -4.78 2.81 -1.92
C SER A 142 -4.39 1.64 -2.81
N ALA A 143 -5.31 0.72 -3.11
CA ALA A 143 -4.98 -0.39 -3.99
C ALA A 143 -4.92 0.04 -5.46
N PHE A 144 -3.99 -0.54 -6.20
CA PHE A 144 -3.82 -0.40 -7.66
C PHE A 144 -3.56 1.02 -8.20
N VAL A 145 -3.55 2.06 -7.36
CA VAL A 145 -3.20 3.43 -7.74
C VAL A 145 -1.68 3.63 -7.64
N LYS A 146 -1.06 4.16 -8.70
CA LYS A 146 0.38 4.44 -8.74
C LYS A 146 0.77 5.38 -7.59
N LYS A 147 1.93 5.14 -6.97
CA LYS A 147 2.47 5.89 -5.81
C LYS A 147 1.72 5.72 -4.47
N ARG A 148 0.55 5.07 -4.44
CA ARG A 148 -0.09 4.64 -3.18
C ARG A 148 0.43 3.26 -2.77
N CYS A 149 0.60 3.02 -1.47
CA CYS A 149 1.08 1.73 -0.99
C CYS A 149 0.23 1.18 0.15
N ILE A 150 0.15 -0.15 0.25
CA ILE A 150 -0.62 -0.87 1.28
C ILE A 150 -0.20 -0.46 2.71
N GLN A 151 1.05 -0.05 2.88
CA GLN A 151 1.58 0.40 4.17
C GLN A 151 0.98 1.75 4.60
N ASP A 152 0.55 2.61 3.67
CA ASP A 152 -0.10 3.88 3.99
C ASP A 152 -1.41 3.63 4.77
N ASN A 153 -2.25 2.70 4.30
CA ASN A 153 -3.49 2.29 4.98
C ASN A 153 -3.21 1.71 6.35
N LEU A 154 -2.25 0.77 6.41
CA LEU A 154 -1.94 0.09 7.66
C LEU A 154 -1.42 1.08 8.72
N LEU A 155 -0.55 2.02 8.32
CA LEU A 155 -0.03 3.05 9.21
C LEU A 155 -1.15 3.98 9.69
N TYR A 156 -2.03 4.43 8.78
CA TYR A 156 -3.16 5.29 9.11
C TYR A 156 -4.13 4.63 10.10
N VAL A 157 -4.68 3.46 9.75
CA VAL A 157 -5.68 2.75 10.56
C VAL A 157 -5.11 2.38 11.93
N ARG A 158 -3.88 1.88 11.97
CA ARG A 158 -3.22 1.55 13.24
C ARG A 158 -3.03 2.79 14.11
N ASN A 159 -2.54 3.89 13.55
CA ASN A 159 -2.27 5.10 14.31
C ASN A 159 -3.56 5.77 14.80
N LEU A 160 -4.63 5.74 14.02
CA LEU A 160 -5.93 6.24 14.45
C LEU A 160 -6.49 5.41 15.61
N ALA A 161 -6.44 4.07 15.50
CA ALA A 161 -6.87 3.20 16.60
C ALA A 161 -6.06 3.43 17.89
N ARG A 162 -4.73 3.58 17.77
CA ARG A 162 -3.85 3.93 18.90
C ARG A 162 -4.16 5.33 19.46
N ALA A 163 -4.46 6.30 18.59
CA ALA A 163 -4.82 7.64 19.00
C ALA A 163 -6.09 7.62 19.86
N TYR A 164 -7.16 6.99 19.39
CA TYR A 164 -8.40 6.81 20.15
C TYR A 164 -8.17 6.12 21.50
N HIS A 165 -7.37 5.06 21.50
CA HIS A 165 -7.05 4.36 22.73
C HIS A 165 -6.30 5.24 23.74
N ARG A 166 -5.33 6.05 23.27
CA ARG A 166 -4.51 6.95 24.09
C ARG A 166 -5.32 8.13 24.63
N THR A 167 -6.19 8.71 23.82
CA THR A 167 -7.04 9.84 24.22
C THR A 167 -8.31 9.41 24.98
N ARG A 168 -8.45 8.11 25.27
CA ARG A 168 -9.65 7.52 25.88
C ARG A 168 -10.94 7.90 25.14
N THR A 169 -10.86 8.04 23.82
CA THR A 169 -12.02 8.38 22.98
C THR A 169 -12.72 7.08 22.56
N PRO A 170 -13.99 6.88 22.94
CA PRO A 170 -14.75 5.70 22.52
C PRO A 170 -14.92 5.67 21.01
N ALA A 171 -14.61 4.53 20.37
CA ALA A 171 -14.72 4.33 18.93
C ALA A 171 -14.91 2.84 18.59
N LEU A 172 -15.54 2.57 17.45
CA LEU A 172 -15.67 1.23 16.86
C LEU A 172 -14.83 1.16 15.59
N LEU A 173 -14.10 0.06 15.41
CA LEU A 173 -13.42 -0.28 14.17
C LEU A 173 -14.14 -1.48 13.54
N LEU A 174 -14.82 -1.25 12.42
CA LEU A 174 -15.48 -2.29 11.64
C LEU A 174 -14.54 -2.72 10.52
N LYS A 175 -14.25 -4.01 10.44
CA LYS A 175 -13.60 -4.65 9.30
C LYS A 175 -14.67 -5.37 8.50
N LEU A 176 -14.84 -4.96 7.26
CA LEU A 176 -15.89 -5.45 6.38
C LEU A 176 -15.32 -6.42 5.34
N ASP A 177 -16.12 -7.43 4.98
CA ASP A 177 -15.81 -8.42 3.94
C ASP A 177 -16.80 -8.22 2.77
N ILE A 178 -16.30 -7.83 1.60
CA ILE A 178 -17.14 -7.69 0.39
C ILE A 178 -17.20 -9.04 -0.33
N SER A 179 -18.41 -9.59 -0.48
CA SER A 179 -18.60 -10.92 -1.07
C SER A 179 -18.29 -10.93 -2.56
N LYS A 180 -17.24 -11.68 -2.92
CA LYS A 180 -16.89 -11.96 -4.33
C LYS A 180 -16.80 -10.67 -5.16
N ALA A 181 -16.09 -9.66 -4.66
CA ALA A 181 -16.13 -8.30 -5.19
C ALA A 181 -15.97 -8.22 -6.72
N PHE A 182 -15.03 -8.96 -7.31
CA PHE A 182 -14.86 -9.03 -8.77
C PHE A 182 -16.09 -9.63 -9.47
N ASP A 183 -16.63 -10.74 -9.00
CA ASP A 183 -17.72 -11.47 -9.69
C ASP A 183 -19.09 -10.78 -9.57
N SER A 184 -19.23 -9.81 -8.66
CA SER A 184 -20.53 -9.28 -8.26
C SER A 184 -20.86 -7.89 -8.83
N VAL A 185 -19.88 -7.15 -9.38
CA VAL A 185 -20.10 -5.78 -9.92
C VAL A 185 -21.20 -5.77 -10.98
N SER A 186 -22.23 -4.95 -10.79
CA SER A 186 -23.27 -4.72 -11.80
C SER A 186 -22.72 -3.90 -12.96
N TRP A 187 -22.89 -4.40 -14.19
CA TRP A 187 -22.50 -3.67 -15.40
C TRP A 187 -23.35 -2.42 -15.60
N GLU A 188 -24.64 -2.46 -15.29
CA GLU A 188 -25.54 -1.30 -15.39
C GLU A 188 -25.02 -0.15 -14.51
N TYR A 189 -24.70 -0.46 -13.25
CA TYR A 189 -24.10 0.48 -12.33
C TYR A 189 -22.74 1.00 -12.83
N LEU A 190 -21.88 0.11 -13.33
CA LEU A 190 -20.57 0.49 -13.83
C LEU A 190 -20.67 1.48 -15.00
N PHE A 191 -21.59 1.26 -15.94
CA PHE A 191 -21.77 2.16 -17.08
C PHE A 191 -22.40 3.50 -16.69
N GLU A 192 -23.31 3.52 -15.73
CA GLU A 192 -23.82 4.76 -15.13
C GLU A 192 -22.70 5.56 -14.47
N LEU A 193 -21.89 4.91 -13.63
CA LEU A 193 -20.74 5.52 -12.98
C LEU A 193 -19.80 6.15 -14.01
N LEU A 194 -19.41 5.40 -15.04
CA LEU A 194 -18.49 5.88 -16.08
C LEU A 194 -19.10 7.06 -16.86
N GLN A 195 -20.41 7.04 -17.12
CA GLN A 195 -21.09 8.14 -17.79
C GLN A 195 -21.10 9.42 -16.93
N ILE A 196 -21.41 9.31 -15.64
CA ILE A 196 -21.42 10.45 -14.70
C ILE A 196 -20.01 11.00 -14.49
N ARG A 197 -19.00 10.13 -14.50
CA ARG A 197 -17.59 10.50 -14.51
C ARG A 197 -17.10 11.02 -15.87
N VAL A 198 -17.99 11.22 -16.85
CA VAL A 198 -17.71 11.82 -18.17
C VAL A 198 -16.71 11.01 -19.00
N PHE A 199 -16.69 9.68 -18.86
CA PHE A 199 -15.88 8.83 -19.76
C PHE A 199 -16.39 8.93 -21.20
N PRO A 200 -15.48 9.05 -22.20
CA PRO A 200 -15.87 9.11 -23.60
C PRO A 200 -16.80 7.97 -23.99
N THR A 201 -17.86 8.28 -24.74
CA THR A 201 -18.83 7.29 -25.22
C THR A 201 -18.17 6.14 -25.96
N ARG A 202 -17.17 6.44 -26.80
CA ARG A 202 -16.42 5.41 -27.54
C ARG A 202 -15.66 4.47 -26.59
N TRP A 203 -15.02 4.99 -25.56
CA TRP A 203 -14.33 4.17 -24.55
C TRP A 203 -15.30 3.26 -23.79
N ARG A 204 -16.46 3.80 -23.39
CA ARG A 204 -17.54 3.02 -22.77
C ARG A 204 -18.06 1.93 -23.71
N ASN A 205 -18.18 2.21 -25.00
CA ASN A 205 -18.60 1.20 -25.99
C ASN A 205 -17.57 0.07 -26.14
N TRP A 206 -16.26 0.37 -26.14
CA TRP A 206 -15.24 -0.69 -26.13
C TRP A 206 -15.34 -1.58 -24.90
N LEU A 207 -15.54 -0.97 -23.72
CA LEU A 207 -15.74 -1.73 -22.50
C LEU A 207 -17.01 -2.60 -22.59
N ALA A 208 -18.11 -2.07 -23.13
CA ALA A 208 -19.35 -2.81 -23.33
C ALA A 208 -19.16 -4.01 -24.25
N LEU A 209 -18.43 -3.85 -25.36
CA LEU A 209 -18.09 -4.94 -26.28
C LEU A 209 -17.25 -6.02 -25.59
N ILE A 210 -16.24 -5.64 -24.81
CA ILE A 210 -15.37 -6.58 -24.09
C ILE A 210 -16.14 -7.31 -22.97
N LEU A 211 -17.00 -6.62 -22.22
CA LEU A 211 -17.76 -7.27 -21.15
C LEU A 211 -18.83 -8.21 -21.71
N SER A 212 -19.66 -7.72 -22.65
CA SER A 212 -20.78 -8.48 -23.20
C SER A 212 -20.38 -9.71 -24.03
N SER A 213 -19.22 -9.69 -24.67
CA SER A 213 -18.68 -10.84 -25.42
C SER A 213 -17.85 -11.80 -24.57
N SER A 214 -17.64 -11.52 -23.28
CA SER A 214 -16.81 -12.35 -22.42
C SER A 214 -17.51 -13.64 -21.99
N SER A 215 -16.75 -14.73 -22.00
CA SER A 215 -17.16 -16.03 -21.49
C SER A 215 -16.01 -16.67 -20.73
N SER A 216 -16.34 -17.55 -19.78
CA SER A 216 -15.33 -18.33 -19.06
C SER A 216 -15.71 -19.80 -18.90
N SER A 217 -14.73 -20.69 -18.99
CA SER A 217 -14.87 -22.11 -18.69
C SER A 217 -14.03 -22.47 -17.48
N VAL A 218 -14.58 -23.23 -16.53
CA VAL A 218 -13.82 -23.71 -15.36
C VAL A 218 -12.90 -24.86 -15.79
N LEU A 219 -11.62 -24.78 -15.44
CA LEU A 219 -10.67 -25.86 -15.65
C LEU A 219 -10.74 -26.84 -14.48
N LEU A 220 -11.09 -28.08 -14.77
CA LEU A 220 -11.03 -29.20 -13.83
C LEU A 220 -10.05 -30.23 -14.38
N ASN A 221 -8.97 -30.48 -13.64
CA ASN A 221 -7.90 -31.41 -14.03
C ASN A 221 -7.34 -31.14 -15.45
N GLY A 222 -7.24 -29.87 -15.83
CA GLY A 222 -6.76 -29.44 -17.15
C GLY A 222 -7.80 -29.45 -18.26
N VAL A 223 -9.00 -29.96 -18.01
CA VAL A 223 -10.10 -29.99 -18.98
C VAL A 223 -11.04 -28.80 -18.75
N ALA A 224 -11.33 -28.05 -19.81
CA ALA A 224 -12.29 -26.96 -19.76
C ALA A 224 -13.72 -27.51 -19.78
N GLY A 225 -14.52 -27.10 -18.79
CA GLY A 225 -15.96 -27.36 -18.79
C GLY A 225 -16.75 -26.39 -19.66
N ASP A 226 -18.08 -26.40 -19.48
CA ASP A 226 -18.99 -25.57 -20.25
C ASP A 226 -18.71 -24.07 -20.13
N ALA A 227 -18.89 -23.35 -21.25
CA ALA A 227 -18.68 -21.93 -21.31
C ALA A 227 -19.81 -21.16 -20.60
N ILE A 228 -19.44 -20.38 -19.60
CA ILE A 228 -20.33 -19.48 -18.87
C ILE A 228 -20.24 -18.10 -19.54
N VAL A 229 -21.30 -17.69 -20.23
CA VAL A 229 -21.41 -16.32 -20.75
C VAL A 229 -21.61 -15.36 -19.59
N HIS A 230 -20.78 -14.32 -19.50
CA HIS A 230 -20.88 -13.37 -18.40
C HIS A 230 -22.09 -12.44 -18.56
N LYS A 231 -22.70 -12.08 -17.44
CA LYS A 231 -23.82 -11.11 -17.36
C LYS A 231 -23.58 -10.01 -16.33
N ARG A 232 -22.51 -10.14 -15.54
CA ARG A 232 -22.05 -9.21 -14.51
C ARG A 232 -20.59 -9.51 -14.15
N GLY A 233 -20.04 -8.71 -13.26
CA GLY A 233 -18.71 -8.93 -12.69
C GLY A 233 -17.56 -8.56 -13.63
N LEU A 234 -16.36 -8.78 -13.13
CA LEU A 234 -15.07 -8.43 -13.72
C LEU A 234 -14.14 -9.64 -13.60
N ARG A 235 -13.23 -9.84 -14.56
CA ARG A 235 -12.39 -11.04 -14.60
C ARG A 235 -11.18 -10.91 -13.68
N GLN A 236 -11.06 -11.79 -12.68
CA GLN A 236 -9.90 -11.80 -11.77
C GLN A 236 -8.65 -12.32 -12.50
N GLY A 237 -7.78 -11.40 -12.95
CA GLY A 237 -6.61 -11.72 -13.78
C GLY A 237 -6.48 -10.81 -15.02
N ASP A 238 -7.55 -10.07 -15.33
CA ASP A 238 -7.60 -9.04 -16.35
C ASP A 238 -6.83 -7.77 -15.93
N PRO A 239 -6.01 -7.16 -16.80
CA PRO A 239 -5.29 -5.93 -16.46
C PRO A 239 -6.18 -4.72 -16.14
N LEU A 240 -7.37 -4.62 -16.75
CA LEU A 240 -8.27 -3.47 -16.59
C LEU A 240 -9.20 -3.62 -15.39
N SER A 241 -9.69 -4.84 -15.14
CA SER A 241 -10.65 -5.14 -14.07
C SER A 241 -10.32 -4.58 -12.69
N PRO A 242 -9.07 -4.59 -12.17
CA PRO A 242 -8.74 -3.96 -10.89
C PRO A 242 -9.04 -2.47 -10.83
N TYR A 243 -8.87 -1.74 -11.94
CA TYR A 243 -9.13 -0.29 -12.00
C TYR A 243 -10.63 0.00 -12.01
N LEU A 244 -11.40 -0.79 -12.76
CA LEU A 244 -12.86 -0.70 -12.76
C LEU A 244 -13.44 -1.03 -11.37
N LEU A 245 -12.87 -2.01 -10.67
CA LEU A 245 -13.30 -2.38 -9.33
C LEU A 245 -13.07 -1.25 -8.32
N ILE A 246 -11.88 -0.63 -8.31
CA ILE A 246 -11.64 0.46 -7.36
C ILE A 246 -12.49 1.69 -7.67
N LEU A 247 -12.77 1.99 -8.94
CA LEU A 247 -13.70 3.07 -9.31
C LEU A 247 -15.12 2.79 -8.79
N ALA A 248 -15.60 1.55 -8.92
CA ALA A 248 -16.89 1.13 -8.40
C ALA A 248 -16.96 1.29 -6.87
N ILE A 249 -15.95 0.78 -6.15
CA ILE A 249 -15.91 0.84 -4.68
C ILE A 249 -15.75 2.27 -4.17
N ASP A 250 -15.02 3.14 -4.87
CA ASP A 250 -14.69 4.50 -4.42
C ASP A 250 -15.93 5.38 -4.15
N SER A 251 -17.04 5.16 -4.87
CA SER A 251 -18.30 5.87 -4.61
C SER A 251 -18.83 5.68 -3.18
N LEU A 252 -18.41 4.61 -2.49
CA LEU A 252 -18.71 4.36 -1.09
C LEU A 252 -18.17 5.44 -0.16
N GLN A 253 -16.96 5.95 -0.44
CA GLN A 253 -16.35 7.01 0.36
C GLN A 253 -17.24 8.27 0.33
N ARG A 254 -17.71 8.66 -0.87
CA ARG A 254 -18.54 9.84 -1.03
C ARG A 254 -19.90 9.70 -0.35
N LEU A 255 -20.50 8.51 -0.36
CA LEU A 255 -21.73 8.23 0.39
C LEU A 255 -21.56 8.45 1.90
N PHE A 256 -20.41 8.07 2.47
CA PHE A 256 -20.12 8.34 3.88
C PHE A 256 -19.86 9.81 4.19
N GLU A 257 -19.23 10.53 3.26
CA GLU A 257 -19.02 11.98 3.38
C GLU A 257 -20.36 12.71 3.38
N LEU A 258 -21.22 12.46 2.39
CA LEU A 258 -22.56 13.04 2.31
C LEU A 258 -23.40 12.72 3.55
N ALA A 259 -23.43 11.46 3.99
CA ALA A 259 -24.14 11.10 5.20
C ALA A 259 -23.61 11.82 6.46
N THR A 260 -22.33 12.21 6.47
CA THR A 260 -21.77 13.03 7.55
C THR A 260 -22.11 14.52 7.39
N GLU A 261 -22.05 15.05 6.16
CA GLU A 261 -22.40 16.43 5.80
C GLU A 261 -23.89 16.74 6.10
N GLU A 262 -24.78 15.78 5.82
CA GLU A 262 -26.22 15.87 6.06
C GLU A 262 -26.63 15.52 7.51
N GLY A 263 -25.68 15.15 8.37
CA GLY A 263 -25.94 14.86 9.78
C GLY A 263 -26.54 13.48 10.08
N PHE A 264 -26.65 12.59 9.09
CA PHE A 264 -27.06 11.19 9.30
C PHE A 264 -25.99 10.34 10.01
N LEU A 265 -24.72 10.76 9.92
CA LEU A 265 -23.59 10.20 10.66
C LEU A 265 -22.88 11.30 11.43
N SER A 266 -22.58 11.06 12.70
CA SER A 266 -21.82 12.03 13.48
C SER A 266 -20.37 12.16 12.99
N PRO A 267 -19.76 13.37 12.97
CA PRO A 267 -18.36 13.55 12.61
C PRO A 267 -17.43 12.72 13.50
N LEU A 268 -16.35 12.17 12.93
CA LEU A 268 -15.38 11.42 13.71
C LEU A 268 -14.69 12.32 14.73
N ARG A 269 -14.56 11.79 15.96
CA ARG A 269 -13.90 12.51 17.05
C ARG A 269 -12.39 12.55 16.82
N GLY A 270 -11.74 13.60 17.31
CA GLY A 270 -10.27 13.70 17.40
C GLY A 270 -9.58 14.24 16.13
N ARG A 271 -8.58 15.11 16.33
CA ARG A 271 -7.86 15.82 15.26
C ARG A 271 -7.16 14.95 14.21
N TYR A 272 -6.96 13.67 14.51
CA TYR A 272 -6.24 12.73 13.65
C TYR A 272 -7.18 11.92 12.73
N ALA A 273 -8.49 12.00 12.95
CA ALA A 273 -9.50 11.25 12.21
C ALA A 273 -9.81 11.91 10.85
N LYS A 274 -8.84 11.89 9.93
CA LYS A 274 -8.98 12.45 8.58
C LYS A 274 -9.91 11.67 7.63
N LEU A 275 -10.03 10.35 7.81
CA LEU A 275 -10.78 9.43 6.96
C LEU A 275 -11.61 8.49 7.81
N ARG A 276 -12.90 8.38 7.49
CA ARG A 276 -13.80 7.39 8.10
C ARG A 276 -13.55 5.99 7.58
N LEU A 277 -13.33 5.88 6.27
CA LEU A 277 -13.18 4.63 5.54
C LEU A 277 -11.74 4.50 5.03
N SER A 278 -11.18 3.30 5.13
CA SER A 278 -9.91 2.91 4.55
C SER A 278 -10.12 1.68 3.67
N LEU A 279 -9.84 1.83 2.38
CA LEU A 279 -10.06 0.82 1.35
C LEU A 279 -8.72 0.34 0.78
N TYR A 280 -8.61 -0.97 0.60
CA TYR A 280 -7.54 -1.59 -0.17
C TYR A 280 -8.16 -2.68 -1.04
N ALA A 281 -8.53 -2.30 -2.26
CA ALA A 281 -9.36 -3.12 -3.14
C ALA A 281 -10.69 -3.45 -2.43
N ASP A 282 -10.96 -4.73 -2.17
CA ASP A 282 -12.14 -5.25 -1.47
C ASP A 282 -12.02 -5.28 0.06
N ASP A 283 -10.81 -5.12 0.63
CA ASP A 283 -10.61 -4.96 2.06
C ASP A 283 -11.05 -3.56 2.51
N ALA A 284 -12.06 -3.47 3.37
CA ALA A 284 -12.59 -2.21 3.88
C ALA A 284 -12.56 -2.16 5.43
N VAL A 285 -12.06 -1.04 5.96
CA VAL A 285 -12.11 -0.72 7.39
C VAL A 285 -12.82 0.62 7.60
N ILE A 286 -13.75 0.66 8.55
CA ILE A 286 -14.53 1.85 8.90
C ILE A 286 -14.36 2.16 10.38
N PHE A 287 -14.07 3.42 10.69
CA PHE A 287 -14.19 3.95 12.04
C PHE A 287 -15.58 4.58 12.23
N ILE A 288 -16.21 4.28 13.36
CA ILE A 288 -17.55 4.79 13.69
C ILE A 288 -17.55 5.21 15.17
N ASN A 289 -18.28 6.28 15.50
CA ASN A 289 -18.56 6.60 16.90
C ASN A 289 -19.51 5.52 17.47
N PRO A 290 -19.36 5.10 18.74
CA PRO A 290 -20.22 4.08 19.33
C PRO A 290 -21.58 4.69 19.68
N LEU A 291 -22.38 4.94 18.65
CA LEU A 291 -23.74 5.43 18.72
C LEU A 291 -24.62 4.49 17.89
N LYS A 292 -25.76 4.08 18.43
CA LYS A 292 -26.69 3.17 17.74
C LYS A 292 -27.09 3.70 16.36
N GLN A 293 -27.40 5.01 16.29
CA GLN A 293 -27.76 5.68 15.04
C GLN A 293 -26.66 5.58 13.98
N ASP A 294 -25.40 5.82 14.36
CA ASP A 294 -24.26 5.75 13.43
C ASP A 294 -24.01 4.31 12.92
N VAL A 295 -24.16 3.31 13.80
CA VAL A 295 -24.03 1.89 13.44
C VAL A 295 -25.15 1.49 12.49
N ASP A 296 -26.41 1.75 12.87
CA ASP A 296 -27.58 1.44 12.05
C ASP A 296 -27.51 2.10 10.68
N MET A 297 -27.12 3.38 10.64
CA MET A 297 -26.97 4.11 9.39
C MET A 297 -25.84 3.55 8.53
N THR A 298 -24.70 3.18 9.13
CA THR A 298 -23.60 2.54 8.40
C THR A 298 -24.05 1.23 7.76
N ILE A 299 -24.74 0.35 8.51
CA ILE A 299 -25.24 -0.92 7.97
C ILE A 299 -26.26 -0.68 6.85
N ARG A 300 -27.18 0.27 7.02
CA ARG A 300 -28.14 0.65 5.96
C ARG A 300 -27.43 1.16 4.69
N LEU A 301 -26.45 2.05 4.82
CA LEU A 301 -25.66 2.54 3.69
C LEU A 301 -24.97 1.39 2.97
N MET A 302 -24.39 0.45 3.70
CA MET A 302 -23.70 -0.70 3.10
C MET A 302 -24.65 -1.64 2.38
N GLN A 303 -25.85 -1.86 2.91
CA GLN A 303 -26.89 -2.66 2.25
C GLN A 303 -27.35 -1.99 0.96
N ARG A 304 -27.69 -0.69 1.02
CA ARG A 304 -28.13 0.08 -0.16
C ARG A 304 -27.04 0.19 -1.22
N PHE A 305 -25.80 0.37 -0.80
CA PHE A 305 -24.64 0.31 -1.69
C PHE A 305 -24.55 -1.04 -2.40
N GLY A 306 -24.68 -2.14 -1.65
CA GLY A 306 -24.69 -3.49 -2.22
C GLY A 306 -25.84 -3.75 -3.19
N ASP A 307 -27.04 -3.22 -2.91
CA ASP A 307 -28.21 -3.33 -3.80
C ASP A 307 -28.03 -2.58 -5.12
N ALA A 308 -27.42 -1.39 -5.08
CA ALA A 308 -27.19 -0.58 -6.28
C ALA A 308 -26.01 -1.08 -7.13
N THR A 309 -24.92 -1.51 -6.48
CA THR A 309 -23.65 -1.84 -7.16
C THR A 309 -23.45 -3.33 -7.43
N GLY A 310 -24.17 -4.19 -6.71
CA GLY A 310 -23.90 -5.63 -6.62
C GLY A 310 -22.80 -6.00 -5.61
N LEU A 311 -22.06 -5.03 -5.04
CA LEU A 311 -20.99 -5.26 -4.07
C LEU A 311 -21.57 -5.44 -2.66
N ARG A 312 -22.12 -6.62 -2.40
CA ARG A 312 -22.78 -6.96 -1.13
C ARG A 312 -21.76 -7.28 -0.02
N ILE A 313 -22.01 -6.74 1.17
CA ILE A 313 -21.19 -7.03 2.34
C ILE A 313 -21.62 -8.36 2.97
N ASN A 314 -20.64 -9.17 3.34
CA ASN A 314 -20.83 -10.33 4.18
C ASN A 314 -20.74 -9.96 5.65
N LEU A 315 -21.88 -9.67 6.29
CA LEU A 315 -21.88 -9.32 7.72
C LEU A 315 -21.35 -10.47 8.59
N SER A 316 -21.64 -11.73 8.25
CA SER A 316 -21.17 -12.90 9.01
C SER A 316 -19.64 -13.07 9.02
N LYS A 317 -18.96 -12.59 7.97
CA LYS A 317 -17.48 -12.57 7.88
C LYS A 317 -16.88 -11.23 8.29
N SER A 318 -17.71 -10.23 8.50
CA SER A 318 -17.29 -8.93 9.00
C SER A 318 -17.12 -8.99 10.51
N SER A 319 -16.28 -8.10 11.04
CA SER A 319 -15.98 -8.04 12.47
C SER A 319 -15.93 -6.62 13.00
N VAL A 320 -16.28 -6.44 14.27
CA VAL A 320 -16.19 -5.15 14.97
C VAL A 320 -15.27 -5.25 16.19
N ALA A 321 -14.36 -4.30 16.31
CA ALA A 321 -13.47 -4.15 17.46
C ALA A 321 -13.77 -2.85 18.20
N ALA A 322 -14.04 -2.95 19.51
CA ALA A 322 -14.32 -1.79 20.34
C ALA A 322 -13.03 -1.15 20.88
N ILE A 323 -12.96 0.18 20.90
CA ILE A 323 -11.86 0.96 21.44
C ILE A 323 -12.43 1.85 22.53
N ARG A 324 -12.04 1.59 23.80
CA ARG A 324 -12.44 2.44 24.95
C ARG A 324 -13.96 2.58 25.11
N CYS A 325 -14.69 1.48 24.96
CA CYS A 325 -16.16 1.45 25.09
C CYS A 325 -16.62 0.71 26.37
N GLN A 326 -15.86 0.76 27.47
CA GLN A 326 -16.22 0.06 28.71
C GLN A 326 -17.54 0.58 29.31
N ASP A 327 -17.78 1.89 29.19
CA ASP A 327 -18.93 2.58 29.79
C ASP A 327 -20.12 2.70 28.81
N VAL A 328 -20.13 1.89 27.76
CA VAL A 328 -21.11 1.97 26.68
C VAL A 328 -21.79 0.62 26.51
N ASP A 329 -23.12 0.62 26.43
CA ASP A 329 -23.91 -0.57 26.11
C ASP A 329 -23.70 -0.98 24.64
N LEU A 330 -22.67 -1.79 24.41
CA LEU A 330 -22.33 -2.33 23.10
C LEU A 330 -23.39 -3.31 22.58
N ASP A 331 -24.18 -3.95 23.44
CA ASP A 331 -25.24 -4.86 23.03
C ASP A 331 -26.38 -4.11 22.35
N SER A 332 -26.83 -3.03 22.98
CA SER A 332 -27.84 -2.15 22.39
C SER A 332 -27.35 -1.47 21.10
N ILE A 333 -26.11 -0.99 21.08
CA ILE A 333 -25.53 -0.27 19.93
C ILE A 333 -25.30 -1.19 18.74
N LEU A 334 -24.80 -2.40 18.97
CA LEU A 334 -24.45 -3.34 17.90
C LEU A 334 -25.60 -4.29 17.54
N SER A 335 -26.81 -4.09 18.06
CA SER A 335 -27.98 -4.94 17.78
C SER A 335 -28.29 -5.15 16.28
N SER A 336 -27.99 -4.17 15.42
CA SER A 336 -28.16 -4.27 13.97
C SER A 336 -26.98 -4.93 13.24
N PHE A 337 -25.86 -5.15 13.94
CA PHE A 337 -24.66 -5.76 13.40
C PHE A 337 -24.59 -7.25 13.74
N SER A 338 -24.79 -8.11 12.74
CA SER A 338 -24.76 -9.58 12.89
C SER A 338 -23.36 -10.20 12.74
N GLY A 339 -22.31 -9.39 12.63
CA GLY A 339 -20.93 -9.86 12.52
C GLY A 339 -20.26 -10.17 13.85
N GLN A 340 -19.00 -10.60 13.78
CA GLN A 340 -18.26 -11.04 14.97
C GLN A 340 -17.72 -9.86 15.79
N ARG A 341 -17.91 -9.90 17.11
CA ARG A 341 -17.19 -9.01 18.02
C ARG A 341 -15.82 -9.59 18.30
N VAL A 342 -14.77 -8.80 18.06
CA VAL A 342 -13.38 -9.23 18.19
C VAL A 342 -12.61 -8.26 19.06
N GLU A 343 -11.60 -8.79 19.75
CA GLU A 343 -10.68 -7.99 20.56
C GLU A 343 -9.37 -7.75 19.84
N PHE A 344 -8.67 -6.68 20.22
CA PHE A 344 -7.32 -6.44 19.73
C PHE A 344 -6.33 -7.45 20.36
N PRO A 345 -5.35 -7.95 19.60
CA PRO A 345 -5.01 -7.56 18.22
C PRO A 345 -5.85 -8.26 17.14
N ILE A 346 -6.24 -7.51 16.11
CA ILE A 346 -6.94 -8.05 14.93
C ILE A 346 -5.99 -8.14 13.74
N THR A 347 -6.28 -9.00 12.75
CA THR A 347 -5.50 -9.06 11.51
C THR A 347 -6.08 -8.13 10.44
N TYR A 348 -5.29 -7.17 9.96
CA TYR A 348 -5.62 -6.25 8.88
C TYR A 348 -4.48 -6.21 7.85
N LEU A 349 -4.80 -6.40 6.57
CA LEU A 349 -3.82 -6.42 5.47
C LEU A 349 -2.63 -7.38 5.72
N GLY A 350 -2.88 -8.50 6.38
CA GLY A 350 -1.86 -9.50 6.71
C GLY A 350 -0.96 -9.14 7.91
N MET A 351 -1.32 -8.12 8.69
CA MET A 351 -0.55 -7.62 9.83
C MET A 351 -1.40 -7.54 11.11
N PRO A 352 -0.81 -7.82 12.29
CA PRO A 352 -1.49 -7.63 13.57
C PRO A 352 -1.63 -6.13 13.87
N LEU A 353 -2.88 -5.70 14.00
CA LEU A 353 -3.25 -4.35 14.41
C LEU A 353 -3.60 -4.37 15.89
N SER A 354 -2.90 -3.54 16.68
CA SER A 354 -3.14 -3.41 18.12
C SER A 354 -3.23 -1.93 18.50
N VAL A 355 -4.04 -1.65 19.52
CA VAL A 355 -4.14 -0.34 20.16
C VAL A 355 -2.95 -0.04 21.09
N GLY A 356 -2.17 -1.07 21.45
CA GLY A 356 -0.97 -0.95 22.29
C GLY A 356 0.31 -1.33 21.57
N ARG A 357 1.38 -1.58 22.35
CA ARG A 357 2.64 -2.10 21.81
C ARG A 357 2.47 -3.56 21.40
N LEU A 358 2.88 -3.91 20.19
CA LEU A 358 2.91 -5.30 19.74
C LEU A 358 3.88 -6.12 20.59
N ARG A 359 3.42 -7.29 21.04
CA ARG A 359 4.22 -8.29 21.76
C ARG A 359 4.93 -9.22 20.76
N LEU A 360 5.99 -9.89 21.21
CA LEU A 360 6.74 -10.86 20.38
C LEU A 360 5.82 -11.97 19.83
N VAL A 361 4.84 -12.41 20.62
CA VAL A 361 3.89 -13.46 20.22
C VAL A 361 3.09 -13.10 18.96
N HIS A 362 2.81 -11.81 18.75
CA HIS A 362 2.10 -11.35 17.55
C HIS A 362 2.99 -11.37 16.29
N LEU A 363 4.31 -11.51 16.45
CA LEU A 363 5.28 -11.57 15.36
C LEU A 363 5.67 -13.02 15.02
N GLU A 364 5.26 -13.99 15.83
CA GLU A 364 5.65 -15.39 15.70
C GLU A 364 5.18 -16.00 14.38
N LEU A 365 4.02 -15.58 13.87
CA LEU A 365 3.49 -16.00 12.56
C LEU A 365 4.49 -15.84 11.41
N ILE A 366 5.36 -14.82 11.45
CA ILE A 366 6.37 -14.60 10.40
C ILE A 366 7.54 -15.58 10.55
N LYS A 367 7.90 -15.94 11.79
CA LYS A 367 8.88 -16.99 12.05
C LYS A 367 8.32 -18.35 11.65
N ASP A 368 7.06 -18.63 11.96
CA ASP A 368 6.41 -19.89 11.57
C ASP A 368 6.38 -20.05 10.05
N LYS A 369 6.08 -18.97 9.32
CA LYS A 369 6.19 -18.94 7.85
C LYS A 369 7.63 -19.24 7.39
N ALA A 370 8.64 -18.72 8.06
CA ALA A 370 10.03 -19.03 7.73
C ALA A 370 10.35 -20.50 7.99
N VAL A 371 9.97 -21.05 9.15
CA VAL A 371 10.18 -22.46 9.52
C VAL A 371 9.45 -23.41 8.57
N ALA A 372 8.20 -23.10 8.21
CA ALA A 372 7.43 -23.88 7.24
C ALA A 372 8.05 -23.87 5.83
N LYS A 373 8.76 -22.81 5.44
CA LYS A 373 9.56 -22.82 4.20
C LYS A 373 10.77 -23.73 4.32
N LEU A 374 11.42 -23.78 5.48
CA LEU A 374 12.59 -24.65 5.70
C LEU A 374 12.23 -26.13 5.60
N SER A 375 11.08 -26.55 6.15
CA SER A 375 10.64 -27.95 6.10
C SER A 375 10.38 -28.42 4.67
N GLY A 376 9.84 -27.55 3.81
CA GLY A 376 9.63 -27.84 2.39
C GLY A 376 10.90 -27.83 1.55
N TRP A 377 12.02 -27.29 2.05
CA TRP A 377 13.28 -27.27 1.35
C TRP A 377 14.09 -28.54 1.64
N GLN A 378 14.37 -29.31 0.59
CA GLN A 378 15.21 -30.51 0.66
C GLN A 378 16.69 -30.14 0.88
N CYS A 379 17.00 -29.65 2.08
CA CYS A 379 18.28 -29.04 2.46
C CYS A 379 19.52 -29.88 2.11
N LYS A 380 19.40 -31.21 2.16
CA LYS A 380 20.51 -32.14 1.85
C LYS A 380 20.94 -32.06 0.39
N LEU A 381 20.04 -31.65 -0.51
CA LEU A 381 20.30 -31.54 -1.95
C LEU A 381 20.80 -30.14 -2.35
N LEU A 382 20.84 -29.19 -1.42
CA LEU A 382 21.23 -27.81 -1.70
C LEU A 382 22.70 -27.55 -1.33
N SER A 383 23.46 -27.10 -2.33
CA SER A 383 24.80 -26.56 -2.08
C SER A 383 24.77 -25.37 -1.12
N PRO A 384 25.87 -25.04 -0.42
CA PRO A 384 25.95 -23.83 0.38
C PRO A 384 25.59 -22.55 -0.40
N GLY A 385 25.94 -22.50 -1.69
CA GLY A 385 25.55 -21.42 -2.59
C GLY A 385 24.03 -21.36 -2.82
N GLY A 386 23.37 -22.49 -3.06
CA GLY A 386 21.92 -22.57 -3.19
C GLY A 386 21.19 -22.13 -1.91
N ARG A 387 21.68 -22.57 -0.74
CA ARG A 387 21.16 -22.13 0.56
C ARG A 387 21.32 -20.62 0.75
N ARG A 388 22.48 -20.05 0.38
CA ARG A 388 22.71 -18.59 0.41
C ARG A 388 21.67 -17.83 -0.41
N VAL A 389 21.36 -18.30 -1.62
CA VAL A 389 20.36 -17.66 -2.49
C VAL A 389 19.00 -17.64 -1.79
N LEU A 390 18.53 -18.77 -1.25
CA LEU A 390 17.24 -18.86 -0.55
C LEU A 390 17.18 -18.00 0.72
N VAL A 391 18.28 -17.93 1.49
CA VAL A 391 18.37 -17.00 2.64
C VAL A 391 18.20 -15.56 2.18
N ARG A 392 18.89 -15.18 1.10
CA ARG A 392 18.93 -13.81 0.60
C ARG A 392 17.62 -13.38 -0.08
N SER A 393 17.03 -14.22 -0.93
CA SER A 393 15.85 -13.85 -1.73
C SER A 393 14.52 -14.20 -1.05
N VAL A 394 14.45 -15.31 -0.31
CA VAL A 394 13.20 -15.79 0.29
C VAL A 394 13.15 -15.46 1.78
N LEU A 395 14.06 -15.97 2.61
CA LEU A 395 13.94 -15.76 4.06
C LEU A 395 14.06 -14.29 4.44
N SER A 396 14.99 -13.55 3.81
CA SER A 396 15.20 -12.13 4.12
C SER A 396 14.06 -11.23 3.62
N SER A 397 13.21 -11.69 2.70
CA SER A 397 12.06 -10.91 2.21
C SER A 397 10.80 -11.08 3.07
N LEU A 398 10.66 -12.22 3.77
CA LEU A 398 9.51 -12.49 4.65
C LEU A 398 9.21 -11.40 5.68
N PRO A 399 10.19 -10.86 6.45
CA PRO A 399 9.91 -9.85 7.45
C PRO A 399 9.82 -8.42 6.88
N VAL A 400 10.13 -8.18 5.60
CA VAL A 400 10.25 -6.82 5.04
C VAL A 400 8.94 -6.05 5.14
N TYR A 401 7.82 -6.71 4.87
CA TYR A 401 6.50 -6.09 4.97
C TYR A 401 6.23 -5.59 6.40
N LEU A 402 6.54 -6.43 7.40
CA LEU A 402 6.45 -6.11 8.82
C LEU A 402 7.39 -4.96 9.20
N LEU A 403 8.68 -5.08 8.87
CA LEU A 403 9.74 -4.15 9.26
C LEU A 403 9.54 -2.73 8.71
N THR A 404 8.73 -2.59 7.64
CA THR A 404 8.41 -1.28 7.07
C THR A 404 7.49 -0.47 8.00
N VAL A 405 6.55 -1.10 8.69
CA VAL A 405 5.46 -0.40 9.43
C VAL A 405 5.61 -0.48 10.95
N ILE A 406 6.50 -1.32 11.48
CA ILE A 406 6.75 -1.44 12.91
C ILE A 406 8.23 -1.23 13.25
N LYS A 407 8.49 -0.68 14.45
CA LYS A 407 9.78 -0.82 15.12
C LYS A 407 9.84 -2.21 15.74
N SER A 408 10.44 -3.16 15.05
CA SER A 408 10.55 -4.53 15.54
C SER A 408 11.45 -4.61 16.79
N PRO A 409 11.07 -5.38 17.83
CA PRO A 409 11.96 -5.65 18.96
C PRO A 409 13.26 -6.30 18.50
N LYS A 410 14.40 -5.92 19.09
CA LYS A 410 15.72 -6.52 18.77
C LYS A 410 15.73 -8.04 18.94
N VAL A 411 14.96 -8.56 19.91
CA VAL A 411 14.80 -10.00 20.15
C VAL A 411 14.22 -10.72 18.93
N PHE A 412 13.20 -10.15 18.27
CA PHE A 412 12.61 -10.73 17.06
C PHE A 412 13.64 -10.86 15.93
N ILE A 413 14.44 -9.80 15.70
CA ILE A 413 15.50 -9.82 14.67
C ILE A 413 16.53 -10.90 14.99
N LYS A 414 16.99 -10.97 16.26
CA LYS A 414 17.96 -11.98 16.70
C LYS A 414 17.42 -13.41 16.49
N ASP A 415 16.17 -13.66 16.83
CA ASP A 415 15.55 -14.97 16.65
C ASP A 415 15.36 -15.33 15.18
N PHE A 416 14.93 -14.38 14.36
CA PHE A 416 14.82 -14.59 12.92
C PHE A 416 16.20 -14.86 12.29
N ASP A 417 17.25 -14.20 12.77
CA ASP A 417 18.63 -14.44 12.35
C ASP A 417 19.15 -15.81 12.76
N LYS A 418 18.72 -16.37 13.89
CA LYS A 418 19.01 -17.76 14.24
C LYS A 418 18.43 -18.72 13.20
N ILE A 419 17.20 -18.48 12.73
CA ILE A 419 16.57 -19.30 11.67
C ILE A 419 17.39 -19.21 10.37
N ARG A 420 17.71 -17.99 9.93
CA ARG A 420 18.51 -17.75 8.71
C ARG A 420 19.89 -18.40 8.78
N ARG A 421 20.57 -18.23 9.92
CA ARG A 421 21.91 -18.79 10.19
C ARG A 421 21.90 -20.31 10.25
N ARG A 422 20.92 -20.89 10.95
CA ARG A 422 20.74 -22.35 11.04
C ARG A 422 20.58 -22.94 9.65
N PHE A 423 19.70 -22.38 8.83
CA PHE A 423 19.47 -22.88 7.48
C PHE A 423 20.73 -22.75 6.60
N LEU A 424 21.42 -21.61 6.63
CA LEU A 424 22.63 -21.40 5.83
C LEU A 424 23.72 -22.43 6.12
N TRP A 425 24.01 -22.69 7.39
CA TRP A 425 25.15 -23.53 7.79
C TRP A 425 24.78 -25.00 7.98
N ALA A 426 23.68 -25.27 8.70
CA ALA A 426 23.28 -26.62 9.11
C ALA A 426 22.09 -27.19 8.31
N GLY A 427 21.43 -26.39 7.46
CA GLY A 427 20.20 -26.83 6.79
C GLY A 427 19.13 -27.21 7.82
N ASN A 428 18.67 -28.46 7.80
CA ASN A 428 17.70 -28.99 8.77
C ASN A 428 18.34 -29.52 10.06
N GLN A 429 19.65 -29.68 10.11
CA GLN A 429 20.34 -30.20 11.30
C GLN A 429 20.35 -29.16 12.44
N GLN A 430 20.65 -29.63 13.66
CA GLN A 430 20.99 -28.72 14.75
C GLN A 430 22.30 -27.98 14.42
N LEU A 431 22.32 -26.68 14.76
CA LEU A 431 23.48 -25.81 14.58
C LEU A 431 24.35 -25.91 15.84
N HIS A 432 25.60 -26.34 15.67
CA HIS A 432 26.64 -26.23 16.70
C HIS A 432 27.69 -25.20 16.26
N GLY A 433 28.42 -24.60 17.22
CA GLY A 433 29.38 -23.52 16.95
C GLY A 433 30.37 -23.82 15.84
N GLY A 434 30.90 -25.06 15.80
CA GLY A 434 31.86 -25.52 14.77
C GLY A 434 31.32 -25.60 13.34
N LYS A 435 30.00 -25.48 13.12
CA LYS A 435 29.41 -25.45 11.76
C LYS A 435 29.43 -24.04 11.14
N CYS A 436 29.60 -22.98 11.95
CA CYS A 436 29.63 -21.60 11.49
C CYS A 436 31.06 -21.20 11.10
N LYS A 437 31.39 -21.22 9.81
CA LYS A 437 32.75 -20.91 9.33
C LYS A 437 33.09 -19.41 9.35
N VAL A 438 32.09 -18.54 9.33
CA VAL A 438 32.24 -17.08 9.25
C VAL A 438 31.25 -16.41 10.19
N SER A 439 31.66 -15.31 10.82
CA SER A 439 30.80 -14.51 11.71
C SER A 439 29.56 -14.01 10.96
N TRP A 440 28.40 -14.06 11.63
CA TRP A 440 27.14 -13.65 11.00
C TRP A 440 27.13 -12.19 10.55
N VAL A 441 27.79 -11.32 11.30
CA VAL A 441 27.95 -9.90 10.98
C VAL A 441 28.69 -9.73 9.65
N ARG A 442 29.81 -10.43 9.46
CA ARG A 442 30.58 -10.39 8.20
C ARG A 442 29.78 -10.93 7.01
N LEU A 443 28.95 -11.96 7.22
CA LEU A 443 28.06 -12.45 6.16
C LEU A 443 27.02 -11.40 5.70
N GLN A 444 26.64 -10.49 6.59
CA GLN A 444 25.65 -9.45 6.33
C GLN A 444 26.22 -8.21 5.63
N TRP A 445 27.55 -8.13 5.46
CA TRP A 445 28.18 -7.08 4.69
C TRP A 445 27.85 -7.17 3.20
N LEU A 446 28.02 -6.04 2.51
CA LEU A 446 27.86 -5.96 1.07
C LEU A 446 28.88 -6.87 0.37
N ILE A 447 28.52 -7.41 -0.80
CA ILE A 447 29.39 -8.34 -1.55
C ILE A 447 30.70 -7.64 -1.95
N ASN A 448 30.63 -6.38 -2.37
CA ASN A 448 31.81 -5.56 -2.69
C ASN A 448 32.67 -5.21 -1.47
N ARG A 449 32.23 -5.56 -0.25
CA ARG A 449 32.99 -5.41 0.99
C ARG A 449 33.32 -6.77 1.65
N GLY A 450 33.36 -7.84 0.86
CA GLY A 450 33.74 -9.18 1.35
C GLY A 450 32.66 -9.93 2.12
N GLY A 451 31.41 -9.43 2.14
CA GLY A 451 30.27 -10.14 2.71
C GLY A 451 29.56 -11.08 1.73
N LEU A 452 28.56 -11.81 2.22
CA LEU A 452 27.75 -12.70 1.39
C LEU A 452 26.48 -12.03 0.84
N GLY A 453 26.27 -10.74 1.10
CA GLY A 453 25.10 -10.00 0.64
C GLY A 453 23.80 -10.47 1.32
N ILE A 454 23.90 -11.08 2.50
CA ILE A 454 22.73 -11.38 3.34
C ILE A 454 22.29 -10.06 3.97
N ILE A 455 20.99 -9.77 3.93
CA ILE A 455 20.49 -8.48 4.44
C ILE A 455 20.63 -8.44 5.98
N ASN A 456 21.34 -7.43 6.50
CA ASN A 456 21.26 -7.05 7.91
C ASN A 456 19.87 -6.47 8.17
N LEU A 457 19.01 -7.20 8.89
CA LEU A 457 17.61 -6.82 9.08
C LEU A 457 17.46 -5.58 9.97
N GLU A 458 18.41 -5.30 10.87
CA GLU A 458 18.37 -4.10 11.71
C GLU A 458 18.61 -2.85 10.86
N LEU A 459 19.74 -2.82 10.13
CA LEU A 459 20.09 -1.70 9.23
C LEU A 459 19.05 -1.56 8.10
N PHE A 460 18.56 -2.67 7.57
CA PHE A 460 17.54 -2.66 6.52
C PHE A 460 16.19 -2.18 7.04
N SER A 461 15.79 -2.58 8.25
CA SER A 461 14.56 -2.07 8.87
C SER A 461 14.63 -0.55 9.05
N ARG A 462 15.77 -0.02 9.50
CA ARG A 462 16.00 1.43 9.61
C ARG A 462 15.87 2.10 8.25
N ALA A 463 16.58 1.58 7.25
CA ALA A 463 16.52 2.08 5.89
C ALA A 463 15.07 2.14 5.39
N LEU A 464 14.29 1.06 5.57
CA LEU A 464 12.86 1.00 5.20
C LEU A 464 12.01 2.05 5.90
N ARG A 465 12.25 2.34 7.18
CA ARG A 465 11.46 3.30 7.97
C ARG A 465 11.76 4.76 7.62
N LEU A 466 12.97 5.08 7.13
CA LEU A 466 13.31 6.44 6.70
C LEU A 466 12.39 6.96 5.59
N ARG A 467 11.78 6.06 4.81
CA ARG A 467 10.77 6.42 3.80
C ARG A 467 9.63 7.26 4.36
N TRP A 468 9.26 7.06 5.63
CA TRP A 468 8.13 7.75 6.25
C TRP A 468 8.43 9.23 6.41
N LEU A 469 9.65 9.56 6.84
CA LEU A 469 10.15 10.93 6.91
C LEU A 469 10.22 11.56 5.51
N TRP A 470 10.68 10.80 4.50
CA TRP A 470 10.69 11.28 3.12
C TRP A 470 9.28 11.60 2.59
N PHE A 471 8.33 10.69 2.78
CA PHE A 471 6.96 10.90 2.29
C PHE A 471 6.20 11.94 3.10
N GLU A 472 6.53 12.15 4.37
CA GLU A 472 6.03 13.30 5.13
C GLU A 472 6.44 14.63 4.49
N TRP A 473 7.60 14.67 3.80
CA TRP A 473 8.09 15.81 3.04
C TRP A 473 7.63 15.90 1.59
N LYS A 474 7.40 14.77 0.90
CA LYS A 474 7.02 14.79 -0.53
C LYS A 474 5.53 14.61 -0.78
N CYS A 475 4.78 14.15 0.22
CA CYS A 475 3.36 13.79 0.11
C CYS A 475 2.59 14.23 1.36
N PRO A 476 2.49 15.56 1.65
CA PRO A 476 1.80 16.08 2.84
C PRO A 476 0.31 15.72 2.91
N GLU A 477 -0.30 15.42 1.76
CA GLU A 477 -1.70 15.01 1.61
C GLU A 477 -2.00 13.62 2.20
N LYS A 478 -0.97 12.82 2.49
CA LYS A 478 -1.18 11.46 2.99
C LYS A 478 -1.92 11.44 4.33
N PRO A 479 -2.91 10.55 4.53
CA PRO A 479 -3.76 10.55 5.72
C PRO A 479 -3.00 10.41 7.04
N TRP A 480 -1.89 9.67 7.05
CA TRP A 480 -1.07 9.43 8.24
C TRP A 480 -0.13 10.58 8.60
N VAL A 481 0.03 11.61 7.76
CA VAL A 481 0.90 12.76 8.03
C VAL A 481 0.40 13.51 9.27
N GLY A 482 1.33 13.79 10.20
CA GLY A 482 1.05 14.36 11.52
C GLY A 482 0.78 13.32 12.63
N MET A 483 0.73 12.03 12.30
CA MET A 483 0.60 10.94 13.28
C MET A 483 1.98 10.40 13.73
N GLU A 484 1.97 9.52 14.74
CA GLU A 484 3.20 8.87 15.25
C GLU A 484 3.81 7.93 14.21
N LEU A 485 5.05 8.21 13.78
CA LEU A 485 5.81 7.36 12.88
C LEU A 485 6.56 6.26 13.65
N PRO A 486 6.79 5.07 13.05
CA PRO A 486 7.47 3.96 13.71
C PRO A 486 9.00 4.14 13.83
N ILE A 487 9.50 5.37 13.96
CA ILE A 487 10.92 5.74 13.93
C ILE A 487 11.48 6.03 15.34
N ASP A 488 12.81 6.07 15.47
CA ASP A 488 13.51 6.55 16.66
C ASP A 488 14.54 7.65 16.35
N ASP A 489 15.25 8.10 17.38
CA ASP A 489 16.19 9.23 17.25
C ASP A 489 17.37 8.88 16.34
N THR A 490 17.81 7.62 16.31
CA THR A 490 18.82 7.15 15.36
C THR A 490 18.30 7.20 13.94
N ASP A 491 17.06 6.79 13.70
CA ASP A 491 16.42 6.89 12.39
C ASP A 491 16.33 8.37 11.96
N ARG A 492 15.98 9.30 12.86
CA ARG A 492 15.93 10.75 12.58
C ARG A 492 17.30 11.34 12.26
N ALA A 493 18.32 11.02 13.05
CA ALA A 493 19.68 11.49 12.83
C ALA A 493 20.24 10.97 11.49
N LEU A 494 20.00 9.70 11.17
CA LEU A 494 20.41 9.12 9.89
C LEU A 494 19.71 9.79 8.71
N PHE A 495 18.42 10.09 8.84
CA PHE A 495 17.68 10.83 7.82
C PHE A 495 18.27 12.23 7.62
N ALA A 496 18.47 12.99 8.71
CA ALA A 496 19.06 14.33 8.65
C ALA A 496 20.46 14.33 7.99
N ALA A 497 21.30 13.34 8.30
CA ALA A 497 22.63 13.19 7.70
C ALA A 497 22.61 12.76 6.20
N ALA A 498 21.46 12.34 5.70
CA ALA A 498 21.25 11.89 4.32
C ALA A 498 20.39 12.85 3.50
N THR A 499 19.99 13.97 4.08
CA THR A 499 19.15 14.98 3.42
C THR A 499 19.82 16.33 3.42
N ARG A 500 19.40 17.18 2.47
CA ARG A 500 19.66 18.61 2.50
C ARG A 500 18.34 19.33 2.32
N VAL A 501 18.06 20.28 3.22
CA VAL A 501 16.83 21.08 3.21
C VAL A 501 17.19 22.48 2.77
N THR A 502 16.52 22.97 1.72
CA THR A 502 16.57 24.38 1.32
C THR A 502 15.36 25.07 1.91
N VAL A 503 15.61 26.01 2.82
CA VAL A 503 14.57 26.79 3.49
C VAL A 503 14.15 27.93 2.58
N ASN A 504 12.87 27.96 2.23
CA ASN A 504 12.25 29.04 1.50
C ASN A 504 11.37 29.83 2.47
N ASN A 505 10.12 29.40 2.70
CA ASN A 505 9.21 30.03 3.66
C ASN A 505 9.42 29.59 5.12
N GLY A 506 10.20 28.54 5.37
CA GLY A 506 10.53 28.03 6.70
C GLY A 506 9.37 27.37 7.46
N GLN A 507 8.21 27.17 6.82
CA GLN A 507 7.02 26.64 7.48
C GLN A 507 7.06 25.11 7.64
N ARG A 508 7.91 24.42 6.88
CA ARG A 508 7.98 22.95 6.88
C ARG A 508 9.25 22.45 7.56
N ALA A 509 10.37 23.11 7.32
CA ALA A 509 11.64 22.80 7.95
C ALA A 509 11.51 22.92 9.47
N LYS A 510 11.95 21.89 10.21
CA LYS A 510 12.00 21.91 11.67
C LYS A 510 13.35 22.43 12.12
N PHE A 511 13.36 23.46 12.98
CA PHE A 511 14.58 24.17 13.37
C PHE A 511 15.68 23.22 13.81
N TRP A 512 15.42 22.34 14.78
CA TRP A 512 16.45 21.42 15.28
C TRP A 512 16.68 20.19 14.40
N HIS A 513 15.64 19.69 13.73
CA HIS A 513 15.66 18.36 13.12
C HIS A 513 15.94 18.35 11.61
N SER A 514 15.70 19.46 10.91
CA SER A 514 15.95 19.56 9.47
C SER A 514 17.40 19.92 9.20
N SER A 515 17.95 19.42 8.09
CA SER A 515 19.33 19.64 7.66
C SER A 515 19.48 20.92 6.82
N TRP A 516 19.20 22.08 7.43
CA TRP A 516 19.10 23.38 6.74
C TRP A 516 20.28 24.33 6.99
N ILE A 517 21.12 24.11 8.00
CA ILE A 517 22.32 24.92 8.24
C ILE A 517 23.51 24.23 7.59
N ASN A 518 24.02 24.78 6.48
CA ASN A 518 25.13 24.21 5.71
C ASN A 518 24.95 22.72 5.34
N GLY A 519 23.70 22.28 5.19
CA GLY A 519 23.34 20.88 4.93
C GLY A 519 23.41 19.95 6.14
N ALA A 520 23.55 20.47 7.35
CA ALA A 520 23.48 19.74 8.62
C ALA A 520 22.30 20.22 9.47
N SER A 521 21.82 19.37 10.36
CA SER A 521 20.76 19.74 11.32
C SER A 521 21.36 20.36 12.57
N PRO A 522 20.79 21.43 13.13
CA PRO A 522 21.29 22.04 14.37
C PRO A 522 21.43 21.05 15.52
N ALA A 523 20.53 20.04 15.63
CA ALA A 523 20.64 19.01 16.66
C ALA A 523 21.87 18.09 16.52
N LEU A 524 22.45 17.99 15.32
CA LEU A 524 23.68 17.22 15.06
C LEU A 524 24.93 18.07 15.32
N LEU A 525 24.88 19.36 14.98
CA LEU A 525 25.98 20.30 15.19
C LEU A 525 26.15 20.69 16.66
N PHE A 526 25.04 20.88 17.37
CA PHE A 526 24.99 21.42 18.74
C PHE A 526 24.15 20.51 19.65
N PRO A 527 24.64 19.31 19.98
CA PRO A 527 23.85 18.29 20.69
C PRO A 527 23.54 18.67 22.14
N GLU A 528 24.42 19.40 22.83
CA GLU A 528 24.19 19.81 24.22
C GLU A 528 23.18 20.95 24.28
N LEU A 529 23.28 21.92 23.38
CA LEU A 529 22.29 23.00 23.24
C LEU A 529 20.92 22.45 22.81
N PHE A 530 20.89 21.46 21.92
CA PHE A 530 19.66 20.76 21.57
C PHE A 530 19.03 20.09 22.80
N LYS A 531 19.81 19.34 23.61
CA LYS A 531 19.30 18.71 24.84
C LYS A 531 18.68 19.74 25.78
N HIS A 532 19.36 20.88 25.92
CA HIS A 532 18.98 22.01 26.77
C HIS A 532 17.71 22.74 26.30
N SER A 533 17.45 22.82 24.99
CA SER A 533 16.28 23.52 24.45
C SER A 533 14.94 22.98 24.97
N LYS A 534 14.06 23.87 25.43
CA LYS A 534 12.70 23.54 25.91
C LYS A 534 11.78 23.03 24.80
N ARG A 535 11.89 23.57 23.58
CA ARG A 535 10.99 23.25 22.46
C ARG A 535 11.76 22.81 21.23
N LYS A 536 11.68 21.52 20.94
CA LYS A 536 12.45 20.85 19.87
C LYS A 536 11.72 20.76 18.52
N ASN A 537 10.42 21.02 18.51
CA ASN A 537 9.53 20.74 17.36
C ASN A 537 9.06 21.98 16.57
N ARG A 538 9.62 23.17 16.84
CA ARG A 538 9.28 24.39 16.11
C ARG A 538 9.74 24.33 14.65
N THR A 539 9.00 24.99 13.77
CA THR A 539 9.44 25.23 12.39
C THR A 539 10.55 26.29 12.38
N VAL A 540 11.30 26.40 11.28
CA VAL A 540 12.32 27.44 11.12
C VAL A 540 11.66 28.83 11.16
N ALA A 541 10.51 29.01 10.51
CA ALA A 541 9.75 30.25 10.54
C ALA A 541 9.29 30.63 11.97
N GLU A 542 8.76 29.68 12.74
CA GLU A 542 8.33 29.91 14.13
C GLU A 542 9.51 30.17 15.08
N ALA A 543 10.64 29.50 14.83
CA ALA A 543 11.84 29.63 15.63
C ALA A 543 12.48 31.01 15.47
N LEU A 544 12.53 31.52 14.23
CA LEU A 544 13.20 32.78 13.89
C LEU A 544 12.30 34.01 14.07
N ARG A 545 10.97 33.85 14.11
CA ARG A 545 10.05 34.94 14.43
C ARG A 545 10.26 35.44 15.85
N ASP A 546 10.63 36.71 16.03
CA ASP A 546 10.89 37.33 17.34
C ASP A 546 11.95 36.59 18.16
N ASP A 547 12.94 35.97 17.50
CA ASP A 547 14.05 35.26 18.14
C ASP A 547 13.61 34.20 19.17
N ASN A 548 12.52 33.57 18.80
CA ASN A 548 11.79 32.63 19.61
C ASN A 548 12.60 31.39 19.99
N TRP A 549 13.57 31.01 19.16
CA TRP A 549 14.52 29.93 19.43
C TRP A 549 15.50 30.28 20.55
N ILE A 550 15.93 31.55 20.66
CA ILE A 550 16.76 32.03 21.77
C ILE A 550 16.01 31.85 23.09
N ARG A 551 14.73 32.24 23.13
CA ARG A 551 13.87 32.08 24.31
C ARG A 551 13.75 30.62 24.76
N ASP A 552 13.85 29.68 23.83
CA ASP A 552 13.80 28.25 24.15
C ASP A 552 15.08 27.72 24.83
N ILE A 553 16.19 28.49 24.80
CA ILE A 553 17.51 28.12 25.34
C ILE A 553 18.06 29.09 26.40
N LEU A 554 17.48 30.27 26.63
CA LEU A 554 18.00 31.30 27.55
C LEU A 554 17.98 30.98 29.06
N HIS A 555 17.61 29.77 29.47
CA HIS A 555 17.44 29.44 30.89
C HIS A 555 18.67 28.68 31.38
N ASP A 556 19.26 29.05 32.52
CA ASP A 556 20.35 28.27 33.15
C ASP A 556 21.55 27.95 32.22
N LEU A 557 21.94 28.91 31.36
CA LEU A 557 23.06 28.73 30.42
C LEU A 557 24.39 28.62 31.19
N THR A 558 25.07 27.48 31.02
CA THR A 558 26.44 27.28 31.52
C THR A 558 27.47 27.80 30.53
N VAL A 559 28.70 28.03 30.99
CA VAL A 559 29.83 28.49 30.13
C VAL A 559 30.05 27.56 28.93
N GLY A 560 29.85 26.25 29.11
CA GLY A 560 29.95 25.27 28.01
C GLY A 560 28.86 25.42 26.95
N LEU A 561 27.63 25.77 27.35
CA LEU A 561 26.50 25.99 26.43
C LEU A 561 26.61 27.32 25.68
N LEU A 562 27.26 28.33 26.28
CA LEU A 562 27.46 29.64 25.63
C LEU A 562 28.28 29.51 24.33
N SER A 563 29.26 28.61 24.27
CA SER A 563 30.05 28.39 23.06
C SER A 563 29.23 27.79 21.91
N GLU A 564 28.40 26.77 22.18
CA GLU A 564 27.47 26.23 21.16
C GLU A 564 26.42 27.27 20.75
N TYR A 565 25.95 28.08 21.70
CA TYR A 565 24.98 29.15 21.44
C TYR A 565 25.52 30.21 20.48
N THR A 566 26.73 30.76 20.72
CA THR A 566 27.30 31.80 19.86
C THR A 566 27.56 31.28 18.46
N GLN A 567 28.03 30.04 18.32
CA GLN A 567 28.22 29.42 17.01
C GLN A 567 26.89 29.21 16.27
N LEU A 568 25.84 28.75 16.96
CA LEU A 568 24.51 28.62 16.35
C LEU A 568 23.93 29.98 15.97
N TRP A 569 24.14 31.02 16.79
CA TRP A 569 23.71 32.39 16.52
C TRP A 569 24.27 32.92 15.20
N GLU A 570 25.59 32.86 15.02
CA GLU A 570 26.26 33.29 13.80
C GLU A 570 25.76 32.52 12.56
N LEU A 571 25.58 31.21 12.70
CA LEU A 571 25.06 30.38 11.61
C LEU A 571 23.61 30.74 11.26
N VAL A 572 22.77 31.02 12.25
CA VAL A 572 21.38 31.42 12.04
C VAL A 572 21.29 32.80 11.37
N GLU A 573 22.08 33.78 11.80
CA GLU A 573 22.14 35.12 11.18
C GLU A 573 22.60 35.05 9.72
N SER A 574 23.48 34.11 9.38
CA SER A 574 23.93 33.93 7.99
C SER A 574 22.82 33.42 7.05
N VAL A 575 21.74 32.82 7.58
CA VAL A 575 20.66 32.26 6.77
C VAL A 575 19.65 33.34 6.43
N HIS A 576 19.70 33.77 5.17
CA HIS A 576 18.70 34.67 4.60
C HIS A 576 17.55 33.84 4.02
N PHE A 577 16.39 33.86 4.67
CA PHE A 577 15.18 33.25 4.12
C PHE A 577 14.01 34.24 4.17
N ASN A 578 13.18 34.22 3.13
CA ASN A 578 12.06 35.13 2.98
C ASN A 578 10.78 34.49 3.55
N HIS A 579 10.34 34.98 4.70
CA HIS A 579 9.13 34.52 5.40
C HIS A 579 7.83 34.81 4.63
N GLU A 580 7.85 35.72 3.67
CA GLU A 580 6.73 36.04 2.77
C GLU A 580 6.82 35.30 1.43
N SER A 581 7.86 34.48 1.23
CA SER A 581 7.99 33.70 -0.01
C SER A 581 6.82 32.73 -0.18
N ALA A 582 6.21 32.75 -1.36
CA ALA A 582 5.22 31.75 -1.75
C ALA A 582 5.83 30.36 -1.98
N ALA A 583 7.16 30.24 -2.12
CA ALA A 583 7.82 28.98 -2.36
C ALA A 583 7.93 28.14 -1.07
N GLU A 584 7.50 26.87 -1.13
CA GLU A 584 7.64 25.92 -0.03
C GLU A 584 9.08 25.44 0.15
N ASP A 585 9.45 25.08 1.38
CA ASP A 585 10.74 24.44 1.67
C ASP A 585 10.92 23.15 0.86
N THR A 586 12.13 22.92 0.35
CA THR A 586 12.44 21.73 -0.44
C THR A 586 13.43 20.81 0.26
N ILE A 587 13.32 19.51 -0.01
CA ILE A 587 14.23 18.49 0.50
C ILE A 587 14.82 17.66 -0.64
N THR A 588 16.10 17.35 -0.50
CA THR A 588 16.85 16.49 -1.43
C THR A 588 17.51 15.35 -0.67
N TRP A 589 17.53 14.16 -1.28
CA TRP A 589 18.23 13.00 -0.75
C TRP A 589 19.65 12.94 -1.31
N THR A 590 20.66 13.07 -0.46
CA THR A 590 22.06 13.28 -0.90
C THR A 590 22.77 11.99 -1.32
N ARG A 591 22.15 10.82 -1.14
CA ARG A 591 22.76 9.50 -1.42
C ARG A 591 22.35 8.90 -2.77
N THR A 592 21.74 9.69 -3.66
CA THR A 592 21.34 9.26 -5.01
C THR A 592 21.47 10.40 -6.00
N ALA A 593 21.87 10.12 -7.24
CA ALA A 593 21.94 11.12 -8.31
C ALA A 593 20.57 11.72 -8.67
N SER A 594 19.48 10.98 -8.47
CA SER A 594 18.11 11.48 -8.68
C SER A 594 17.62 12.42 -7.58
N CYS A 595 18.41 12.65 -6.53
CA CYS A 595 18.01 13.41 -5.33
C CYS A 595 16.74 12.88 -4.63
N GLU A 596 16.37 11.61 -4.88
CA GLU A 596 15.17 10.96 -4.40
C GLU A 596 15.52 9.79 -3.46
N TYR A 597 14.77 9.66 -2.38
CA TYR A 597 15.01 8.60 -1.40
C TYR A 597 14.86 7.21 -2.03
N SER A 598 15.78 6.31 -1.68
CA SER A 598 15.61 4.88 -1.90
C SER A 598 16.05 4.08 -0.68
N ALA A 599 15.31 3.03 -0.33
CA ALA A 599 15.70 2.14 0.77
C ALA A 599 17.06 1.47 0.51
N SER A 600 17.44 1.29 -0.75
CA SER A 600 18.75 0.75 -1.16
C SER A 600 19.89 1.69 -0.79
N SER A 601 19.80 2.98 -1.15
CA SER A 601 20.82 3.98 -0.80
C SER A 601 20.88 4.22 0.71
N ALA A 602 19.72 4.29 1.39
CA ALA A 602 19.64 4.37 2.85
C ALA A 602 20.22 3.15 3.58
N TYR A 603 20.15 1.96 2.98
CA TYR A 603 20.79 0.77 3.53
C TYR A 603 22.31 0.80 3.33
N LYS A 604 22.78 1.18 2.14
CA LYS A 604 24.21 1.20 1.80
C LYS A 604 24.99 2.24 2.62
N MET A 605 24.43 3.43 2.85
CA MET A 605 25.09 4.49 3.62
C MET A 605 25.44 4.07 5.06
N GLN A 606 24.70 3.12 5.64
CA GLN A 606 24.94 2.66 7.01
C GLN A 606 26.21 1.80 7.14
N PHE A 607 26.83 1.41 6.03
CA PHE A 607 28.14 0.74 6.02
C PHE A 607 29.29 1.72 5.79
N GLU A 608 29.02 2.98 5.45
CA GLU A 608 30.04 4.01 5.27
C GLU A 608 30.58 4.44 6.65
N GLY A 609 31.89 4.31 6.88
CA GLY A 609 32.52 4.58 8.18
C GLY A 609 33.02 3.36 8.96
N GLU A 610 32.54 2.14 8.67
CA GLU A 610 33.08 0.89 9.24
C GLU A 610 34.31 0.39 8.47
N GLN A 611 35.30 1.25 8.20
CA GLN A 611 36.62 0.78 7.74
C GLN A 611 37.54 0.63 8.97
N GLY A 612 37.90 -0.61 9.28
CA GLY A 612 39.01 -0.92 10.19
C GLY A 612 38.65 -1.12 11.66
N LEU A 613 38.05 -2.27 11.99
CA LEU A 613 38.25 -2.94 13.27
C LEU A 613 38.54 -4.42 13.00
N ASP A 614 39.58 -4.66 12.20
CA ASP A 614 40.31 -5.94 12.16
C ASP A 614 41.78 -5.58 12.44
N SER A 615 42.08 -5.47 13.74
CA SER A 615 43.40 -5.67 14.35
C SER A 615 43.23 -6.66 15.47
#